data_AF-A0A928SWW4-F1
#
_entry.id   AF-A0A928SWW4-F1
#
_cell.length_a   1.000
_cell.length_b   1.000
_cell.length_c   1.000
_cell.angle_alpha   90.00
_cell.angle_beta   90.00
_cell.angle_gamma   90.00
#
_symmetry.space_group_name_H-M   'P 1'
#
loop_
_entity.id
_entity.type
_entity.pdbx_description
1 polymer ?
#
loop_
_entity_poly.entity_id
_entity_poly.type
_entity_poly.pdbx_seq_one_letter_code
_entity_poly.pdbx_strand_id
1 'polypeptide(L)'
;MARTHILGWSRFVLPLLAAALILPACGDDDDGPSGLECVGEKCNLQCPAGDPSCEATCRNGADCDLDCNGTECDLDCQAKSNCVADCSERGGCDTNCQGQSTCTVNCEQAGNCNLDCAGGSECTTTCKENCGGGCAGNSSCNLGCEQNCGIGCTGNTTCGLSCKTGCYICCQGSATCNLTCSDAEVTECPGDDNTKIYVCGRECPPASECRYENVVSTETTPQSPQ
;
A
#
# COMPACT_ATOMS: atom_id res chain seq x y z
N MET A 1 6.01 -84.34 -30.89
CA MET A 1 5.83 -83.79 -32.25
C MET A 1 6.17 -82.32 -32.23
N ALA A 2 7.22 -81.93 -32.95
CA ALA A 2 7.36 -80.70 -33.76
C ALA A 2 7.03 -79.33 -33.11
N ARG A 3 7.77 -78.23 -33.31
CA ARG A 3 8.80 -77.90 -34.29
C ARG A 3 9.49 -76.61 -33.80
N THR A 4 10.74 -76.52 -34.20
CA THR A 4 11.75 -75.47 -34.08
C THR A 4 11.35 -74.10 -34.64
N HIS A 5 12.17 -73.08 -34.31
CA HIS A 5 12.49 -71.82 -35.03
C HIS A 5 11.96 -70.52 -34.37
N ILE A 6 12.62 -69.35 -34.38
CA ILE A 6 13.94 -68.88 -34.87
C ILE A 6 14.23 -67.54 -34.15
N LEU A 7 15.53 -67.22 -34.08
CA LEU A 7 16.14 -65.97 -33.67
C LEU A 7 15.45 -64.67 -34.13
N GLY A 8 15.55 -63.64 -33.30
CA GLY A 8 15.26 -62.25 -33.67
C GLY A 8 15.94 -61.26 -32.74
N TRP A 9 17.27 -61.19 -32.79
CA TRP A 9 18.04 -60.06 -32.25
C TRP A 9 17.72 -58.83 -33.10
N SER A 10 17.14 -57.78 -32.51
CA SER A 10 17.22 -56.43 -33.06
C SER A 10 17.60 -55.46 -31.96
N ARG A 11 18.87 -55.06 -32.04
CA ARG A 11 19.45 -53.93 -31.32
C ARG A 11 18.82 -52.66 -31.87
N PHE A 12 17.85 -52.09 -31.15
CA PHE A 12 17.49 -50.69 -31.36
C PHE A 12 18.39 -49.82 -30.50
N VAL A 13 19.41 -49.26 -31.15
CA VAL A 13 20.17 -48.12 -30.67
C VAL A 13 19.25 -46.91 -30.84
N LEU A 14 18.68 -46.41 -29.74
CA LEU A 14 18.01 -45.11 -29.74
C LEU A 14 19.01 -44.02 -29.34
N PRO A 15 19.10 -42.91 -30.09
CA PRO A 15 20.00 -41.81 -29.79
C PRO A 15 19.53 -41.05 -28.53
N LEU A 16 20.49 -40.72 -27.66
CA LEU A 16 20.34 -39.67 -26.66
C LEU A 16 19.89 -38.38 -27.37
N LEU A 17 18.63 -37.97 -27.20
CA LEU A 17 18.26 -36.57 -27.32
C LEU A 17 18.71 -35.86 -26.04
N ALA A 18 19.81 -35.13 -26.13
CA ALA A 18 20.16 -34.13 -25.14
C ALA A 18 19.14 -32.99 -25.24
N ALA A 19 18.19 -32.96 -24.30
CA ALA A 19 17.37 -31.79 -24.06
C ALA A 19 18.28 -30.71 -23.45
N ALA A 20 18.76 -29.79 -24.29
CA ALA A 20 19.31 -28.53 -23.83
C ALA A 20 18.14 -27.70 -23.27
N LEU A 21 17.91 -27.83 -21.96
CA LEU A 21 17.15 -26.84 -21.19
C LEU A 21 17.97 -25.54 -21.24
N ILE A 22 17.59 -24.66 -22.16
CA ILE A 22 18.00 -23.26 -22.12
C ILE A 22 17.21 -22.67 -20.96
N LEU A 23 17.81 -22.71 -19.77
CA LEU A 23 17.40 -21.85 -18.67
C LEU A 23 17.58 -20.41 -19.16
N PRO A 24 16.56 -19.54 -19.13
CA PRO A 24 16.84 -18.12 -19.09
C PRO A 24 17.62 -17.87 -17.79
N ALA A 25 18.94 -17.75 -17.92
CA ALA A 25 19.76 -17.07 -16.94
C ALA A 25 19.32 -15.60 -17.01
N CYS A 26 18.43 -15.20 -16.10
CA CYS A 26 18.18 -13.79 -15.84
C CYS A 26 19.50 -13.18 -15.39
N GLY A 27 19.99 -12.21 -16.15
CA GLY A 27 21.26 -11.55 -15.90
C GLY A 27 21.24 -10.89 -14.53
N ASP A 28 22.22 -11.29 -13.71
CA ASP A 28 22.88 -10.41 -12.76
C ASP A 28 23.39 -9.19 -13.54
N ASP A 29 22.81 -8.01 -13.31
CA ASP A 29 23.40 -6.67 -13.51
C ASP A 29 22.27 -5.62 -13.52
N ASP A 30 21.57 -5.46 -12.39
CA ASP A 30 20.74 -4.26 -12.16
C ASP A 30 21.04 -3.77 -10.74
N ASP A 31 21.89 -2.74 -10.65
CA ASP A 31 21.94 -1.77 -9.55
C ASP A 31 20.64 -0.92 -9.55
N GLY A 32 19.49 -1.59 -9.59
CA GLY A 32 18.17 -1.00 -9.38
C GLY A 32 17.91 -0.86 -7.87
N PRO A 33 17.05 0.09 -7.46
CA PRO A 33 16.63 0.18 -6.07
C PRO A 33 16.10 -1.20 -5.63
N SER A 34 16.48 -1.63 -4.44
CA SER A 34 16.25 -2.98 -3.88
C SER A 34 14.78 -3.26 -3.52
N GLY A 35 13.85 -2.68 -4.27
CA GLY A 35 12.42 -2.76 -4.05
C GLY A 35 11.87 -4.14 -4.38
N LEU A 36 10.97 -4.62 -3.53
CA LEU A 36 10.26 -5.87 -3.69
C LEU A 36 9.10 -5.66 -4.69
N GLU A 37 9.11 -6.33 -5.84
CA GLU A 37 8.04 -6.19 -6.84
C GLU A 37 7.12 -7.43 -6.88
N CYS A 38 5.82 -7.20 -7.00
CA CYS A 38 4.80 -8.23 -7.20
C CYS A 38 3.83 -7.86 -8.33
N VAL A 39 3.59 -8.78 -9.28
CA VAL A 39 2.79 -8.48 -10.48
C VAL A 39 1.78 -9.58 -10.76
N GLY A 40 0.48 -9.24 -10.62
CA GLY A 40 -0.65 -10.09 -11.02
C GLY A 40 -0.76 -11.44 -10.31
N GLU A 41 0.00 -11.63 -9.24
CA GLU A 41 0.02 -12.84 -8.43
C GLU A 41 -0.03 -12.51 -6.94
N LYS A 42 -0.08 -13.57 -6.11
CA LYS A 42 0.01 -13.42 -4.66
C LYS A 42 1.46 -13.46 -4.22
N CYS A 43 1.91 -12.42 -3.52
CA CYS A 43 3.25 -12.33 -2.96
C CYS A 43 3.19 -12.12 -1.44
N ASN A 44 4.06 -12.84 -0.73
CA ASN A 44 4.39 -12.51 0.65
C ASN A 44 5.80 -11.91 0.61
N LEU A 45 5.86 -10.61 0.84
CA LEU A 45 7.06 -9.78 0.76
C LEU A 45 7.52 -9.54 2.20
N GLN A 46 8.82 -9.71 2.47
CA GLN A 46 9.36 -9.51 3.80
C GLN A 46 10.59 -8.62 3.73
N CYS A 47 10.56 -7.53 4.50
CA CYS A 47 11.69 -6.64 4.63
C CYS A 47 12.84 -7.31 5.38
N PRO A 48 14.09 -7.13 4.94
CA PRO A 48 15.25 -7.47 5.74
C PRO A 48 15.23 -6.69 7.06
N ALA A 49 15.53 -7.38 8.16
CA ALA A 49 15.50 -6.75 9.48
C ALA A 49 16.49 -5.57 9.56
N GLY A 50 15.97 -4.40 9.95
CA GLY A 50 16.76 -3.18 10.13
C GLY A 50 17.14 -2.45 8.84
N ASP A 51 16.52 -2.79 7.72
CA ASP A 51 16.65 -2.05 6.47
C ASP A 51 15.61 -0.91 6.41
N PRO A 52 16.02 0.37 6.56
CA PRO A 52 15.09 1.50 6.50
C PRO A 52 14.66 1.87 5.07
N SER A 53 15.16 1.16 4.06
CA SER A 53 14.86 1.41 2.64
C SER A 53 13.97 0.35 2.02
N CYS A 54 13.23 -0.40 2.86
CA CYS A 54 12.34 -1.43 2.35
C CYS A 54 11.15 -0.81 1.63
N GLU A 55 11.15 -0.93 0.31
CA GLU A 55 10.05 -0.51 -0.55
C GLU A 55 9.47 -1.74 -1.25
N ALA A 56 8.15 -1.80 -1.35
CA ALA A 56 7.44 -2.81 -2.11
C ALA A 56 6.45 -2.18 -3.09
N THR A 57 6.35 -2.76 -4.28
CA THR A 57 5.44 -2.31 -5.34
C THR A 57 4.58 -3.46 -5.85
N CYS A 58 3.28 -3.21 -5.94
CA CYS A 58 2.26 -4.19 -6.29
C CYS A 58 1.43 -3.71 -7.47
N ARG A 59 1.43 -4.48 -8.56
CA ARG A 59 0.84 -4.06 -9.83
C ARG A 59 0.00 -5.15 -10.48
N ASN A 60 -0.83 -4.73 -11.43
CA ASN A 60 -1.64 -5.59 -12.30
C ASN A 60 -2.55 -6.58 -11.56
N GLY A 61 -3.16 -6.14 -10.46
CA GLY A 61 -4.06 -6.96 -9.65
C GLY A 61 -3.31 -7.97 -8.77
N ALA A 62 -2.14 -7.59 -8.26
CA ALA A 62 -1.39 -8.41 -7.32
C ALA A 62 -2.07 -8.46 -5.95
N ASP A 63 -1.88 -9.56 -5.23
CA ASP A 63 -2.23 -9.70 -3.82
C ASP A 63 -0.95 -9.69 -2.99
N CYS A 64 -0.63 -8.54 -2.40
CA CYS A 64 0.59 -8.33 -1.65
C CYS A 64 0.38 -8.33 -0.14
N ASP A 65 1.20 -9.11 0.54
CA ASP A 65 1.32 -9.11 1.99
C ASP A 65 2.77 -8.73 2.34
N LEU A 66 2.98 -7.49 2.79
CA LEU A 66 4.28 -6.94 3.16
C LEU A 66 4.45 -6.97 4.69
N ASP A 67 5.42 -7.76 5.15
CA ASP A 67 5.90 -7.75 6.54
C ASP A 67 7.15 -6.87 6.66
N CYS A 68 7.04 -5.78 7.41
CA CYS A 68 8.13 -4.82 7.58
C CYS A 68 9.13 -5.20 8.67
N ASN A 69 8.92 -6.29 9.40
CA ASN A 69 9.93 -6.94 10.25
C ASN A 69 10.66 -5.97 11.20
N GLY A 70 9.88 -5.07 11.81
CA GLY A 70 10.38 -4.08 12.77
C GLY A 70 11.16 -2.91 12.16
N THR A 71 11.04 -2.66 10.86
CA THR A 71 11.58 -1.47 10.16
C THR A 71 10.47 -0.58 9.60
N GLU A 72 10.84 0.62 9.18
CA GLU A 72 10.00 1.50 8.35
C GLU A 72 9.97 0.96 6.92
N CYS A 73 8.83 1.04 6.25
CA CYS A 73 8.69 0.52 4.89
C CYS A 73 7.63 1.29 4.08
N ASP A 74 7.83 1.27 2.77
CA ASP A 74 6.94 1.90 1.81
C ASP A 74 6.23 0.85 0.96
N LEU A 75 4.92 1.00 0.78
CA LEU A 75 4.12 0.10 -0.05
C LEU A 75 3.34 0.90 -1.10
N ASP A 76 3.69 0.69 -2.37
CA ASP A 76 2.97 1.26 -3.51
C ASP A 76 2.04 0.21 -4.14
N CYS A 77 0.73 0.44 -4.02
CA CYS A 77 -0.31 -0.46 -4.49
C CYS A 77 -1.06 0.14 -5.68
N GLN A 78 -0.92 -0.48 -6.84
CA GLN A 78 -1.45 0.05 -8.10
C GLN A 78 -2.30 -0.97 -8.86
N ALA A 79 -3.13 -0.44 -9.77
CA ALA A 79 -3.81 -1.21 -10.80
C ALA A 79 -4.63 -2.40 -10.24
N LYS A 80 -5.56 -2.10 -9.33
CA LYS A 80 -6.52 -3.04 -8.72
C LYS A 80 -5.88 -4.11 -7.85
N SER A 81 -4.73 -3.80 -7.26
CA SER A 81 -4.05 -4.73 -6.36
C SER A 81 -4.68 -4.70 -4.97
N ASN A 82 -4.52 -5.78 -4.22
CA ASN A 82 -4.86 -5.84 -2.80
C ASN A 82 -3.56 -5.88 -2.01
N CYS A 83 -3.33 -4.89 -1.16
CA CYS A 83 -2.07 -4.71 -0.48
C CYS A 83 -2.30 -4.61 1.02
N VAL A 84 -1.51 -5.39 1.77
CA VAL A 84 -1.48 -5.36 3.23
C VAL A 84 -0.06 -5.05 3.65
N ALA A 85 0.12 -4.05 4.53
CA ALA A 85 1.39 -3.76 5.20
C ALA A 85 1.23 -4.02 6.70
N ASP A 86 2.05 -4.92 7.25
CA ASP A 86 2.20 -5.11 8.70
C ASP A 86 3.43 -4.38 9.21
N CYS A 87 3.15 -3.36 10.00
CA CYS A 87 4.12 -2.47 10.63
C CYS A 87 3.85 -2.34 12.12
N SER A 88 3.17 -3.33 12.69
CA SER A 88 2.68 -3.27 14.07
C SER A 88 3.83 -3.12 15.08
N GLU A 89 5.03 -3.60 14.80
CA GLU A 89 6.16 -3.57 15.73
C GLU A 89 6.80 -2.18 15.91
N ARG A 90 7.09 -1.46 14.81
CA ARG A 90 7.81 -0.17 14.84
C ARG A 90 7.00 1.00 14.29
N GLY A 91 5.98 0.74 13.49
CA GLY A 91 5.21 1.75 12.77
C GLY A 91 6.01 2.36 11.62
N GLY A 92 5.68 3.60 11.24
CA GLY A 92 6.42 4.34 10.23
C GLY A 92 6.24 3.79 8.82
N CYS A 93 5.03 3.35 8.47
CA CYS A 93 4.74 2.83 7.16
C CYS A 93 3.94 3.81 6.33
N ASP A 94 4.46 4.11 5.15
CA ASP A 94 3.81 4.96 4.19
C ASP A 94 3.26 4.08 3.05
N THR A 95 1.96 4.15 2.83
CA THR A 95 1.30 3.36 1.79
C THR A 95 0.58 4.28 0.82
N ASN A 96 0.92 4.15 -0.45
CA ASN A 96 0.25 4.83 -1.54
C ASN A 96 -0.65 3.85 -2.29
N CYS A 97 -1.94 4.17 -2.39
CA CYS A 97 -2.94 3.29 -2.94
C CYS A 97 -3.66 3.94 -4.11
N GLN A 98 -3.47 3.38 -5.31
CA GLN A 98 -3.97 3.96 -6.55
C GLN A 98 -4.59 2.93 -7.48
N GLY A 99 -5.39 3.42 -8.44
CA GLY A 99 -5.92 2.62 -9.53
C GLY A 99 -6.95 1.57 -9.09
N GLN A 100 -7.89 1.97 -8.21
CA GLN A 100 -8.96 1.11 -7.69
C GLN A 100 -8.43 -0.06 -6.86
N SER A 101 -7.35 0.17 -6.12
CA SER A 101 -6.71 -0.84 -5.28
C SER A 101 -7.32 -0.86 -3.88
N THR A 102 -7.08 -1.93 -3.13
CA THR A 102 -7.43 -2.04 -1.71
C THR A 102 -6.16 -2.03 -0.89
N CYS A 103 -6.02 -1.12 0.06
CA CYS A 103 -4.85 -1.04 0.93
C CYS A 103 -5.23 -1.12 2.39
N THR A 104 -4.55 -2.00 3.13
CA THR A 104 -4.69 -2.14 4.58
C THR A 104 -3.34 -1.97 5.25
N VAL A 105 -3.22 -1.01 6.16
CA VAL A 105 -1.99 -0.76 6.93
C VAL A 105 -2.27 -1.03 8.40
N ASN A 106 -1.48 -1.91 9.00
CA ASN A 106 -1.56 -2.23 10.42
C ASN A 106 -0.36 -1.68 11.18
N CYS A 107 -0.62 -0.72 12.05
CA CYS A 107 0.34 -0.13 12.97
C CYS A 107 -0.22 -0.08 14.40
N GLU A 108 -1.15 -0.97 14.76
CA GLU A 108 -1.96 -0.88 15.99
C GLU A 108 -1.15 -0.78 17.29
N GLN A 109 0.05 -1.37 17.34
CA GLN A 109 0.90 -1.32 18.54
C GLN A 109 1.92 -0.16 18.51
N ALA A 110 2.06 0.49 17.36
CA ALA A 110 3.01 1.56 17.07
C ALA A 110 2.30 2.79 16.46
N GLY A 111 2.98 3.63 15.70
CA GLY A 111 2.38 4.86 15.18
C GLY A 111 3.06 5.36 13.93
N ASN A 112 2.79 6.61 13.56
CA ASN A 112 3.44 7.31 12.45
C ASN A 112 3.23 6.64 11.09
N CYS A 113 2.10 5.97 10.88
CA CYS A 113 1.79 5.38 9.58
C CYS A 113 0.90 6.31 8.78
N ASN A 114 1.23 6.50 7.50
CA ASN A 114 0.46 7.34 6.60
C ASN A 114 -0.11 6.51 5.46
N LEU A 115 -1.29 6.93 5.01
CA LEU A 115 -2.03 6.25 3.97
C LEU A 115 -2.60 7.25 3.00
N ASP A 116 -2.06 7.23 1.79
CA ASP A 116 -2.45 8.11 0.71
C ASP A 116 -3.27 7.33 -0.33
N CYS A 117 -4.50 7.78 -0.54
CA CYS A 117 -5.49 7.02 -1.31
C CYS A 117 -6.05 7.84 -2.47
N ALA A 118 -5.91 7.33 -3.69
CA ALA A 118 -6.37 8.00 -4.90
C ALA A 118 -6.93 7.01 -5.94
N GLY A 119 -7.51 7.54 -7.02
CA GLY A 119 -7.93 6.73 -8.16
C GLY A 119 -9.10 5.78 -7.88
N GLY A 120 -9.94 6.08 -6.90
CA GLY A 120 -11.10 5.25 -6.54
C GLY A 120 -10.73 4.03 -5.71
N SER A 121 -9.64 4.13 -4.94
CA SER A 121 -9.14 3.06 -4.08
C SER A 121 -9.85 3.04 -2.72
N GLU A 122 -9.75 1.91 -2.04
CA GLU A 122 -10.26 1.70 -0.69
C GLU A 122 -9.10 1.50 0.27
N CYS A 123 -8.98 2.38 1.26
CA CYS A 123 -7.81 2.44 2.10
C CYS A 123 -8.20 2.42 3.57
N THR A 124 -7.59 1.51 4.33
CA THR A 124 -7.82 1.35 5.76
C THR A 124 -6.51 1.35 6.52
N THR A 125 -6.39 2.20 7.53
CA THR A 125 -5.23 2.21 8.43
C THR A 125 -5.70 2.10 9.87
N THR A 126 -4.98 1.29 10.63
CA THR A 126 -5.17 1.15 12.08
C THR A 126 -3.85 1.44 12.78
N CYS A 127 -3.86 2.25 13.83
CA CYS A 127 -2.63 2.56 14.54
C CYS A 127 -2.83 3.05 15.97
N LYS A 128 -1.76 3.12 16.76
CA LYS A 128 -1.85 3.72 18.10
C LYS A 128 -1.91 5.23 18.04
N GLU A 129 -0.94 5.87 17.41
CA GLU A 129 -0.83 7.33 17.43
C GLU A 129 -0.11 7.94 16.22
N ASN A 130 -0.31 9.25 16.02
CA ASN A 130 0.38 10.08 15.02
C ASN A 130 0.23 9.58 13.57
N CYS A 131 -0.90 8.97 13.24
CA CYS A 131 -1.15 8.51 11.88
C CYS A 131 -1.81 9.59 11.04
N GLY A 132 -1.46 9.57 9.78
CA GLY A 132 -1.83 10.60 8.83
C GLY A 132 -2.33 10.01 7.53
N GLY A 133 -2.32 10.88 6.52
CA GLY A 133 -2.68 10.56 5.15
C GLY A 133 -4.02 11.16 4.75
N GLY A 134 -4.57 10.62 3.67
CA GLY A 134 -5.78 11.18 3.11
C GLY A 134 -6.26 10.53 1.84
N CYS A 135 -7.38 11.09 1.38
CA CYS A 135 -8.15 10.60 0.26
C CYS A 135 -8.36 11.70 -0.76
N ALA A 136 -8.14 11.37 -2.03
CA ALA A 136 -8.47 12.24 -3.15
C ALA A 136 -9.31 11.52 -4.22
N GLY A 137 -9.99 12.32 -5.05
CA GLY A 137 -10.77 11.82 -6.18
C GLY A 137 -12.10 11.22 -5.73
N ASN A 138 -12.26 9.91 -5.92
CA ASN A 138 -13.47 9.13 -5.62
C ASN A 138 -13.17 7.95 -4.68
N SER A 139 -12.15 8.10 -3.85
CA SER A 139 -11.61 7.06 -2.96
C SER A 139 -12.29 7.06 -1.59
N SER A 140 -12.15 5.96 -0.85
CA SER A 140 -12.63 5.81 0.52
C SER A 140 -11.47 5.58 1.48
N CYS A 141 -11.39 6.36 2.56
CA CYS A 141 -10.36 6.20 3.58
C CYS A 141 -10.98 6.00 4.96
N ASN A 142 -10.51 4.99 5.67
CA ASN A 142 -10.89 4.72 7.06
C ASN A 142 -9.62 4.69 7.91
N LEU A 143 -9.50 5.63 8.84
CA LEU A 143 -8.41 5.67 9.81
C LEU A 143 -8.97 5.38 11.20
N GLY A 144 -8.47 4.32 11.83
CA GLY A 144 -8.70 4.02 13.24
C GLY A 144 -7.44 4.30 14.03
N CYS A 145 -7.52 5.11 15.09
CA CYS A 145 -6.38 5.29 15.96
C CYS A 145 -6.69 5.65 17.40
N GLU A 146 -5.74 5.56 18.32
CA GLU A 146 -6.00 6.01 19.70
C GLU A 146 -5.91 7.54 19.80
N GLN A 147 -4.83 8.14 19.33
CA GLN A 147 -4.59 9.56 19.55
C GLN A 147 -3.75 10.27 18.49
N ASN A 148 -3.92 11.60 18.41
CA ASN A 148 -3.07 12.49 17.60
C ASN A 148 -3.06 12.20 16.09
N CYS A 149 -4.17 11.72 15.54
CA CYS A 149 -4.25 11.40 14.11
C CYS A 149 -4.94 12.47 13.29
N GLY A 150 -4.55 12.56 12.03
CA GLY A 150 -5.13 13.45 11.05
C GLY A 150 -5.55 12.69 9.81
N ILE A 151 -6.67 13.05 9.21
CA ILE A 151 -6.97 12.60 7.84
C ILE A 151 -7.51 13.75 7.00
N GLY A 152 -6.96 13.91 5.80
CA GLY A 152 -7.37 14.94 4.85
C GLY A 152 -8.11 14.36 3.65
N CYS A 153 -9.21 14.99 3.25
CA CYS A 153 -10.12 14.43 2.27
C CYS A 153 -10.55 15.51 1.28
N THR A 154 -10.33 15.24 0.00
CA THR A 154 -10.64 16.19 -1.07
C THR A 154 -11.36 15.52 -2.24
N GLY A 155 -12.10 16.31 -3.03
CA GLY A 155 -12.87 15.82 -4.17
C GLY A 155 -14.23 15.25 -3.78
N ASN A 156 -14.54 14.05 -4.28
CA ASN A 156 -15.78 13.30 -4.01
C ASN A 156 -15.45 12.01 -3.23
N THR A 157 -14.73 12.18 -2.12
CA THR A 157 -14.22 11.09 -1.29
C THR A 157 -15.11 10.82 -0.10
N THR A 158 -14.96 9.63 0.50
CA THR A 158 -15.54 9.31 1.80
C THR A 158 -14.42 9.06 2.79
N CYS A 159 -14.50 9.70 3.95
CA CYS A 159 -13.50 9.56 5.00
C CYS A 159 -14.12 9.31 6.35
N GLY A 160 -13.66 8.25 7.01
CA GLY A 160 -13.95 7.95 8.40
C GLY A 160 -12.70 8.08 9.25
N LEU A 161 -12.79 8.79 10.36
CA LEU A 161 -11.79 8.79 11.43
C LEU A 161 -12.46 8.36 12.73
N SER A 162 -11.99 7.25 13.29
CA SER A 162 -12.39 6.80 14.63
C SER A 162 -11.21 6.96 15.57
N CYS A 163 -11.36 7.72 16.64
CA CYS A 163 -10.29 7.84 17.62
C CYS A 163 -10.72 8.12 19.06
N LYS A 164 -9.77 8.10 20.01
CA LYS A 164 -10.06 8.45 21.41
C LYS A 164 -10.02 9.96 21.62
N THR A 165 -8.90 10.61 21.30
CA THR A 165 -8.69 12.06 21.50
C THR A 165 -7.52 12.60 20.66
N GLY A 166 -7.38 13.92 20.54
CA GLY A 166 -6.26 14.54 19.85
C GLY A 166 -6.33 14.50 18.33
N CYS A 167 -7.46 14.13 17.73
CA CYS A 167 -7.56 13.87 16.30
C CYS A 167 -8.29 14.97 15.54
N TYR A 168 -8.11 14.99 14.22
CA TYR A 168 -8.86 15.88 13.34
C TYR A 168 -9.10 15.25 11.97
N ILE A 169 -10.20 15.65 11.34
CA ILE A 169 -10.52 15.30 9.96
C ILE A 169 -10.79 16.59 9.16
N CYS A 170 -10.27 16.59 7.95
CA CYS A 170 -10.25 17.72 7.05
C CYS A 170 -11.00 17.39 5.76
N CYS A 171 -11.98 18.21 5.41
CA CYS A 171 -12.98 17.86 4.40
C CYS A 171 -13.13 19.00 3.42
N GLN A 172 -12.59 18.81 2.22
CA GLN A 172 -12.56 19.82 1.19
C GLN A 172 -13.44 19.42 -0.01
N GLY A 173 -14.16 20.39 -0.55
CA GLY A 173 -14.97 20.21 -1.76
C GLY A 173 -16.26 19.44 -1.49
N SER A 174 -16.44 18.28 -2.12
CA SER A 174 -17.63 17.43 -1.98
C SER A 174 -17.39 16.18 -1.12
N ALA A 175 -16.27 16.14 -0.40
CA ALA A 175 -15.92 15.01 0.46
C ALA A 175 -16.95 14.83 1.59
N THR A 176 -17.30 13.58 1.86
CA THR A 176 -18.10 13.19 3.03
C THR A 176 -17.16 12.73 4.13
N CYS A 177 -17.23 13.38 5.28
CA CYS A 177 -16.38 13.06 6.41
C CYS A 177 -17.18 12.71 7.65
N ASN A 178 -16.68 11.73 8.39
CA ASN A 178 -17.22 11.32 9.68
C ASN A 178 -16.08 11.18 10.69
N LEU A 179 -16.16 11.93 11.79
CA LEU A 179 -15.27 11.80 12.94
C LEU A 179 -16.05 11.21 14.11
N THR A 180 -15.56 10.11 14.67
CA THR A 180 -16.09 9.50 15.89
C THR A 180 -15.03 9.51 16.98
N CYS A 181 -15.43 9.96 18.16
CA CYS A 181 -14.58 10.07 19.34
C CYS A 181 -15.10 9.18 20.48
N SER A 182 -14.21 8.51 21.22
CA SER A 182 -14.59 7.78 22.44
C SER A 182 -14.37 8.56 23.74
N ASP A 183 -13.32 9.38 23.81
CA ASP A 183 -12.85 10.00 25.07
C ASP A 183 -13.01 11.53 25.07
N ALA A 184 -13.52 12.10 23.98
CA ALA A 184 -13.77 13.53 23.83
C ALA A 184 -15.00 13.81 22.96
N GLU A 185 -15.51 15.04 23.01
CA GLU A 185 -16.56 15.49 22.11
C GLU A 185 -16.00 15.93 20.75
N VAL A 186 -16.78 15.70 19.69
CA VAL A 186 -16.49 16.21 18.35
C VAL A 186 -16.88 17.68 18.27
N THR A 187 -15.92 18.52 17.90
CA THR A 187 -16.15 19.96 17.68
C THR A 187 -15.91 20.32 16.22
N GLU A 188 -16.80 21.12 15.64
CA GLU A 188 -16.59 21.72 14.31
C GLU A 188 -15.79 23.01 14.44
N CYS A 189 -14.71 23.11 13.66
CA CYS A 189 -13.78 24.22 13.66
C CYS A 189 -13.99 25.14 12.45
N PRO A 190 -13.61 26.43 12.55
CA PRO A 190 -13.67 27.34 11.41
C PRO A 190 -12.78 26.84 10.25
N GLY A 191 -13.38 26.63 9.08
CA GLY A 191 -12.68 26.37 7.84
C GLY A 191 -12.75 27.55 6.86
N ASP A 192 -12.18 27.39 5.67
CA ASP A 192 -12.39 28.31 4.55
C ASP A 192 -13.67 27.96 3.76
N ASP A 193 -13.98 28.71 2.70
CA ASP A 193 -15.25 28.64 1.96
C ASP A 193 -15.66 27.23 1.48
N ASN A 194 -14.71 26.28 1.38
CA ASN A 194 -14.98 24.92 0.92
C ASN A 194 -14.38 23.84 1.83
N THR A 195 -14.02 24.20 3.05
CA THR A 195 -13.34 23.28 3.97
C THR A 195 -14.11 23.16 5.28
N LYS A 196 -14.35 21.93 5.72
CA LYS A 196 -14.86 21.62 7.05
C LYS A 196 -13.79 20.90 7.84
N ILE A 197 -13.66 21.28 9.11
CA ILE A 197 -12.68 20.72 10.03
C ILE A 197 -13.43 20.22 11.24
N TYR A 198 -13.30 18.93 11.53
CA TYR A 198 -13.80 18.36 12.78
C TYR A 198 -12.63 17.93 13.64
N VAL A 199 -12.70 18.23 14.93
CA VAL A 199 -11.65 17.88 15.90
C VAL A 199 -12.22 17.08 17.05
N CYS A 200 -11.34 16.29 17.66
CA CYS A 200 -11.60 15.42 18.79
C CYS A 200 -10.66 15.79 19.93
N GLY A 201 -11.15 16.40 21.02
CA GLY A 201 -10.34 16.65 22.22
C GLY A 201 -9.06 17.47 22.00
N ARG A 202 -9.03 18.36 21.00
CA ARG A 202 -7.91 19.24 20.67
C ARG A 202 -8.39 20.63 20.23
N GLU A 203 -7.45 21.57 20.19
CA GLU A 203 -7.67 22.88 19.61
C GLU A 203 -7.83 22.81 18.09
N CYS A 204 -8.62 23.76 17.56
CA CYS A 204 -8.84 23.89 16.13
C CYS A 204 -7.54 24.24 15.40
N PRO A 205 -7.08 23.41 14.44
CA PRO A 205 -5.96 23.78 13.59
C PRO A 205 -6.35 24.93 12.66
N PRO A 206 -5.39 25.71 12.16
CA PRO A 206 -5.66 26.70 11.13
C PRO A 206 -6.12 26.01 9.84
N ALA A 207 -7.03 26.65 9.09
CA ALA A 207 -7.55 26.10 7.84
C ALA A 207 -6.45 25.80 6.79
N SER A 208 -5.28 26.46 6.88
CA SER A 208 -4.13 26.18 6.01
C SER A 208 -3.53 24.79 6.22
N GLU A 209 -3.65 24.20 7.40
CA GLU A 209 -3.21 22.82 7.68
C GLU A 209 -4.18 21.78 7.11
N CYS A 210 -5.34 22.23 6.64
CA CYS A 210 -6.39 21.39 6.09
C CYS A 210 -6.23 21.16 4.59
N ARG A 211 -4.99 21.04 4.11
CA ARG A 211 -4.66 20.82 2.72
C ARG A 211 -4.02 19.45 2.55
N TYR A 212 -4.82 18.51 2.08
CA TYR A 212 -4.28 17.26 1.54
C TYR A 212 -3.86 17.52 0.09
N GLU A 213 -2.61 17.91 -0.07
CA GLU A 213 -1.96 17.85 -1.38
C GLU A 213 -1.56 16.40 -1.58
N ASN A 214 -2.35 15.69 -2.39
CA ASN A 214 -2.02 14.36 -2.85
C ASN A 214 -0.58 14.44 -3.38
N VAL A 215 0.39 13.84 -2.69
CA VAL A 215 1.77 13.75 -3.17
C VAL A 215 1.75 12.69 -4.28
N VAL A 216 1.08 13.02 -5.38
CA VAL A 216 1.31 12.34 -6.64
C VAL A 216 2.73 12.71 -6.98
N SER A 217 3.67 11.84 -6.61
CA SER A 217 5.03 11.83 -7.12
C SER A 217 4.93 12.12 -8.61
N THR A 218 5.24 13.35 -9.00
CA THR A 218 5.32 13.71 -10.40
C THR A 218 6.43 12.84 -10.96
N GLU A 219 6.05 11.76 -11.67
CA GLU A 219 6.95 11.04 -12.56
C GLU A 219 7.60 12.11 -13.44
N THR A 220 8.85 12.44 -13.11
CA THR A 220 9.70 13.23 -13.97
C THR A 220 10.06 12.27 -15.10
N THR A 221 9.23 12.24 -16.15
CA THR A 221 9.58 11.54 -17.39
C THR A 221 10.95 12.06 -17.82
N PRO A 222 12.02 11.22 -17.84
CA PRO A 222 13.30 11.68 -18.35
C PRO A 222 13.11 12.00 -19.83
N GLN A 223 13.21 13.29 -20.17
CA GLN A 223 13.28 13.72 -21.56
C GLN A 223 14.53 13.09 -22.18
N SER A 224 14.32 12.18 -23.13
CA SER A 224 15.39 11.67 -23.97
C SER A 224 16.06 12.86 -24.68
N PRO A 225 17.38 13.04 -24.57
CA PRO A 225 18.06 14.05 -25.35
C PRO A 225 17.97 13.68 -26.84
N GLN A 226 17.54 14.62 -27.67
CA GLN A 226 17.70 14.60 -29.13
C GLN A 226 19.09 15.11 -29.52
#